data_AF-A0A8J2NTW6-F1
#
_entry.id   AF-A0A8J2NTW6-F1
#
_cell.length_a   1.000
_cell.length_b   1.000
_cell.length_c   1.000
_cell.angle_alpha   90.00
_cell.angle_beta   90.00
_cell.angle_gamma   90.00
#
_symmetry.space_group_name_H-M   'P 1'
#
loop_
_entity.id
_entity.type
_entity.pdbx_description
1 polymer ?
#
loop_
_entity_poly.entity_id
_entity_poly.type
_entity_poly.pdbx_seq_one_letter_code
_entity_poly.pdbx_strand_id
1 'polypeptide(L)'
;MNYKTIQVLNVHFNECCTRIIIPTFKGLNIGLHVMAIYVSITYYDQIPIGGFLIFPIGMLMWMVIEVNVYEPMGKTNELSGSYQVSWKTTLGTEAERYFRSMFTLGIKVGNSYVIEKSTILTIWSTVFNFVINCVLL
;
A
#
# COMPACT_ATOMS: atom_id res chain seq x y z
N MET A 1 -13.93 -15.98 18.26
CA MET A 1 -12.65 -15.96 17.51
C MET A 1 -11.63 -15.23 18.37
N ASN A 2 -10.54 -15.90 18.80
CA ASN A 2 -9.57 -15.32 19.75
C ASN A 2 -8.58 -14.39 19.04
N TYR A 3 -8.22 -13.26 19.66
CA TYR A 3 -7.30 -12.27 19.08
C TYR A 3 -5.93 -12.87 18.71
N LYS A 4 -5.44 -13.85 19.48
CA LYS A 4 -4.22 -14.61 19.16
C LYS A 4 -4.28 -15.30 17.80
N THR A 5 -5.44 -15.81 17.40
CA THR A 5 -5.63 -16.45 16.09
C THR A 5 -5.48 -15.43 14.96
N ILE A 6 -6.01 -14.21 15.15
CA ILE A 6 -5.86 -13.11 14.19
C ILE A 6 -4.40 -12.66 14.09
N GLN A 7 -3.66 -12.66 15.20
CA GLN A 7 -2.23 -12.34 15.20
C GLN A 7 -1.40 -13.36 14.42
N VAL A 8 -1.65 -14.66 14.61
CA VAL A 8 -0.98 -15.72 13.84
C VAL A 8 -1.31 -15.60 12.36
N LEU A 9 -2.58 -15.34 12.03
CA LEU A 9 -3.00 -15.11 10.64
C LEU A 9 -2.28 -13.89 10.04
N ASN A 10 -2.15 -12.79 10.78
CA ASN A 10 -1.45 -11.60 10.33
C ASN A 10 0.05 -11.84 10.10
N VAL A 11 0.69 -12.73 10.86
CA VAL A 11 2.09 -13.13 10.62
C VAL A 11 2.21 -13.84 9.27
N HIS A 12 1.40 -14.88 9.02
CA HIS A 12 1.43 -15.59 7.74
C HIS A 12 1.01 -14.73 6.55
N PHE A 13 0.02 -13.86 6.75
CA PHE A 13 -0.39 -12.90 5.73
C PHE A 13 0.77 -11.95 5.40
N ASN A 14 1.49 -11.46 6.40
CA ASN A 14 2.67 -10.63 6.19
C ASN A 14 3.82 -11.35 5.46
N GLU A 15 4.07 -12.62 5.76
CA GLU A 15 5.09 -13.41 5.05
C GLU A 15 4.77 -13.49 3.54
N CYS A 16 3.50 -13.73 3.20
CA CYS A 16 3.05 -13.77 1.81
C CYS A 16 3.09 -12.37 1.15
N CYS A 17 2.53 -11.36 1.82
CA CYS A 17 2.45 -10.01 1.30
C CYS A 17 3.84 -9.38 1.10
N THR A 18 4.72 -9.52 2.07
CA THR A 18 6.09 -8.98 2.03
C THR A 18 6.88 -9.55 0.87
N ARG A 19 6.79 -10.87 0.66
CA ARG A 19 7.71 -11.57 -0.23
C ARG A 19 7.32 -11.45 -1.69
N ILE A 20 6.01 -11.45 -1.97
CA ILE A 20 5.50 -11.55 -3.34
C ILE A 20 4.63 -10.36 -3.68
N ILE A 21 3.58 -10.12 -2.90
CA ILE A 21 2.51 -9.19 -3.31
C ILE A 21 3.03 -7.77 -3.39
N ILE A 22 3.65 -7.26 -2.33
CA ILE A 22 4.07 -5.85 -2.23
C ILE A 22 5.20 -5.51 -3.22
N PRO A 23 6.28 -6.31 -3.36
CA PRO A 23 7.30 -6.04 -4.36
C PRO A 23 6.76 -6.08 -5.79
N THR A 24 5.90 -7.06 -6.10
CA THR A 24 5.27 -7.17 -7.42
C THR A 24 4.37 -5.98 -7.70
N PHE A 25 3.51 -5.61 -6.74
CA PHE A 25 2.61 -4.46 -6.89
C PHE A 25 3.40 -3.17 -7.05
N LYS A 26 4.44 -2.95 -6.23
CA LYS A 26 5.29 -1.75 -6.30
C LYS A 26 6.06 -1.67 -7.63
N GLY A 27 6.64 -2.79 -8.09
CA GLY A 27 7.37 -2.84 -9.35
C GLY A 27 6.48 -2.60 -10.57
N LEU A 28 5.32 -3.27 -10.63
CA LEU A 28 4.34 -3.08 -11.69
C LEU A 28 3.79 -1.66 -11.71
N ASN A 29 3.44 -1.13 -10.54
CA ASN A 29 2.92 0.22 -10.36
C ASN A 29 3.90 1.26 -10.91
N ILE A 30 5.15 1.25 -10.43
CA ILE A 30 6.16 2.22 -10.89
C ILE A 30 6.39 2.07 -12.39
N GLY A 31 6.59 0.86 -12.90
CA GLY A 31 6.87 0.63 -14.32
C GLY A 31 5.72 1.05 -15.23
N LEU A 32 4.49 0.62 -14.93
CA LEU A 32 3.30 0.93 -15.73
C LEU A 32 2.97 2.41 -15.71
N HIS A 33 3.04 3.06 -14.54
CA HIS A 33 2.73 4.49 -14.44
C HIS A 33 3.79 5.36 -15.09
N VAL A 34 5.07 5.04 -14.90
CA VAL A 34 6.16 5.75 -15.60
C VAL A 34 5.96 5.63 -17.11
N MET A 35 5.74 4.41 -17.61
CA MET A 35 5.53 4.17 -19.05
C MET A 35 4.30 4.91 -19.57
N ALA A 36 3.16 4.81 -18.88
CA ALA A 36 1.92 5.43 -19.31
C ALA A 36 2.05 6.97 -19.37
N ILE A 37 2.63 7.59 -18.34
CA ILE A 37 2.80 9.05 -18.30
C ILE A 37 3.84 9.48 -19.34
N TYR A 38 4.97 8.78 -19.46
CA TYR A 38 6.00 9.08 -20.45
C TYR A 38 5.45 9.01 -21.88
N VAL A 39 4.75 7.92 -22.23
CA VAL A 39 4.12 7.78 -23.55
C VAL A 39 3.09 8.89 -23.79
N SER A 40 2.31 9.22 -22.75
CA SER A 40 1.30 10.28 -22.84
C SER A 40 1.89 11.68 -23.04
N ILE A 41 3.12 11.93 -22.58
CA ILE A 41 3.81 13.22 -22.72
C ILE A 41 4.61 13.27 -24.03
N THR A 42 5.39 12.22 -24.33
CA THR A 42 6.37 12.23 -25.42
C THR A 42 5.77 11.90 -26.78
N TYR A 43 4.70 11.10 -26.83
CA TYR A 43 4.12 10.58 -28.08
C TYR A 43 2.67 11.04 -28.31
N TYR A 44 2.26 12.14 -27.67
CA TYR A 44 0.88 12.62 -27.70
C TYR A 44 0.38 13.00 -29.10
N ASP A 45 1.29 13.38 -29.99
CA ASP A 45 1.05 13.79 -31.37
C ASP A 45 1.25 12.63 -32.38
N GLN A 46 1.94 11.56 -31.97
CA GLN A 46 2.29 10.42 -32.82
C GLN A 46 1.28 9.27 -32.74
N ILE A 47 0.52 9.16 -31.65
CA ILE A 47 -0.42 8.06 -31.42
C ILE A 47 -1.85 8.52 -31.77
N PRO A 48 -2.60 7.76 -32.61
CA PRO A 48 -4.01 8.05 -32.86
C PRO A 48 -4.81 8.11 -31.55
N ILE A 49 -5.73 9.08 -31.43
CA ILE A 49 -6.46 9.42 -30.20
C ILE A 49 -7.02 8.19 -29.45
N GLY A 50 -7.56 7.20 -30.16
CA GLY A 50 -8.09 5.98 -29.54
C GLY A 50 -7.03 5.09 -28.88
N GLY A 51 -5.83 5.01 -29.48
CA GLY A 51 -4.67 4.32 -28.90
C GLY A 51 -4.00 5.14 -27.80
N PHE A 52 -4.11 6.46 -27.84
CA PHE A 52 -3.59 7.35 -26.81
C PHE A 52 -4.40 7.26 -25.51
N LEU A 53 -5.74 7.22 -25.61
CA LEU A 53 -6.65 7.21 -24.46
C LEU A 53 -6.49 5.98 -23.54
N ILE A 54 -5.94 4.87 -24.04
CA ILE A 54 -5.75 3.65 -23.22
C ILE A 54 -4.77 3.88 -22.07
N PHE A 55 -3.78 4.75 -22.25
CA PHE A 55 -2.76 5.05 -21.24
C PHE A 55 -3.32 5.86 -20.05
N PRO A 56 -3.96 7.03 -20.24
CA PRO A 56 -4.54 7.77 -19.13
C PRO A 56 -5.74 7.04 -18.49
N ILE A 57 -6.57 6.34 -19.27
CA ILE A 57 -7.68 5.54 -18.71
C ILE A 57 -7.14 4.38 -17.88
N GLY A 58 -6.15 3.64 -18.42
CA GLY A 58 -5.50 2.53 -17.70
C GLY A 58 -4.80 3.01 -16.43
N MET A 59 -4.13 4.15 -16.48
CA MET A 59 -3.52 4.79 -15.32
C MET A 59 -4.56 5.12 -14.25
N LEU A 60 -5.69 5.75 -14.61
CA LEU A 60 -6.76 6.06 -13.67
C LEU A 60 -7.37 4.81 -13.03
N MET A 61 -7.64 3.77 -13.83
CA MET A 61 -8.17 2.50 -13.31
C MET A 61 -7.19 1.85 -12.33
N TRP A 62 -5.90 1.85 -12.66
CA TRP A 62 -4.87 1.27 -11.81
C TRP A 62 -4.69 2.06 -10.51
N MET A 63 -4.76 3.40 -10.56
CA MET A 63 -4.76 4.25 -9.37
C MET A 63 -5.93 3.94 -8.42
N VAL A 64 -7.12 3.68 -8.95
CA VAL A 64 -8.29 3.25 -8.15
C VAL A 64 -8.01 1.91 -7.47
N ILE A 65 -7.42 0.94 -8.18
CA ILE A 65 -7.06 -0.36 -7.60
C ILE A 65 -6.06 -0.16 -6.46
N GLU A 66 -5.06 0.68 -6.64
CA GLU A 66 -4.04 0.96 -5.61
C GLU A 66 -4.63 1.56 -4.35
N VAL A 67 -5.51 2.55 -4.46
CA VAL A 67 -6.19 3.13 -3.30
C VAL A 67 -6.96 2.04 -2.56
N ASN A 68 -7.73 1.23 -3.28
CA ASN A 68 -8.51 0.13 -2.69
C ASN A 68 -7.64 -0.96 -2.05
N VAL A 69 -6.41 -1.15 -2.49
CA VAL A 69 -5.48 -2.13 -1.91
C VAL A 69 -4.73 -1.52 -0.72
N TYR A 70 -4.10 -0.36 -0.88
CA TYR A 70 -3.23 0.22 0.15
C TYR A 70 -4.00 0.87 1.30
N GLU A 71 -5.19 1.43 1.08
CA GLU A 71 -5.94 2.11 2.13
C GLU A 71 -6.41 1.16 3.25
N PRO A 72 -7.02 -0.01 2.98
CA PRO A 72 -7.34 -0.98 4.03
C PRO A 72 -6.09 -1.51 4.73
N MET A 73 -5.00 -1.71 3.98
CA MET A 73 -3.73 -2.17 4.53
C MET A 73 -3.18 -1.16 5.55
N GLY A 74 -3.18 0.13 5.21
CA GLY A 74 -2.74 1.20 6.09
C GLY A 74 -3.65 1.40 7.31
N LYS A 75 -4.97 1.19 7.17
CA LYS A 75 -5.93 1.27 8.28
C LYS A 75 -5.76 0.15 9.31
N THR A 76 -5.19 -0.99 8.93
CA THR A 76 -5.12 -2.17 9.80
C THR A 76 -4.31 -1.89 11.08
N ASN A 77 -3.18 -1.16 10.96
CA ASN A 77 -2.34 -0.78 12.11
C ASN A 77 -3.04 0.21 13.05
N GLU A 78 -3.65 1.24 12.47
CA GLU A 78 -4.39 2.27 13.21
C GLU A 78 -5.59 1.66 13.98
N LEU A 79 -6.39 0.83 13.32
CA LEU A 79 -7.51 0.13 13.92
C LEU A 79 -7.05 -0.84 15.01
N SER A 80 -5.99 -1.61 14.76
CA SER A 80 -5.48 -2.51 15.79
C SER A 80 -4.97 -1.77 17.02
N GLY A 81 -4.32 -0.62 16.84
CA GLY A 81 -3.88 0.22 17.96
C GLY A 81 -5.06 0.79 18.74
N SER A 82 -6.08 1.30 18.05
CA SER A 82 -7.27 1.88 18.71
C SER A 82 -8.07 0.84 19.49
N TYR A 83 -8.22 -0.39 18.98
CA TYR A 83 -8.85 -1.49 19.71
C TYR A 83 -8.07 -1.89 20.96
N GLN A 84 -6.74 -1.96 20.88
CA GLN A 84 -5.91 -2.26 22.06
C GLN A 84 -6.04 -1.19 23.14
N VAL A 85 -6.03 0.09 22.77
CA VAL A 85 -6.24 1.20 23.70
C VAL A 85 -7.63 1.12 24.32
N SER A 86 -8.68 0.96 23.50
CA SER A 86 -10.06 0.85 23.97
C SER A 86 -10.23 -0.31 24.96
N TRP A 87 -9.72 -1.49 24.63
CA TRP A 87 -9.81 -2.67 25.49
C TRP A 87 -9.03 -2.53 26.80
N LYS A 88 -7.86 -1.87 26.77
CA LYS A 88 -7.11 -1.55 28.00
C LYS A 88 -7.94 -0.68 28.94
N THR A 89 -8.68 0.29 28.41
CA THR A 89 -9.56 1.16 29.19
C THR A 89 -10.77 0.41 29.75
N THR A 90 -11.34 -0.54 29.02
CA THR A 90 -12.55 -1.27 29.43
C THR A 90 -12.27 -2.40 30.45
N LEU A 91 -11.15 -3.11 30.32
CA LEU A 91 -10.86 -4.32 31.11
C LEU A 91 -9.92 -4.10 32.31
N GLY A 92 -9.35 -2.89 32.47
CA GLY A 92 -8.53 -2.55 33.63
C GLY A 92 -7.21 -3.33 33.73
N THR A 93 -6.65 -3.40 34.94
CA THR A 93 -5.30 -3.93 35.23
C THR A 93 -5.17 -5.45 35.08
N GLU A 94 -6.24 -6.24 35.25
CA GLU A 94 -6.17 -7.71 35.10
C GLU A 94 -5.92 -8.15 33.66
N ALA A 95 -6.41 -7.39 32.68
CA ALA A 95 -6.17 -7.66 31.27
C ALA A 95 -4.85 -7.08 30.76
N GLU A 96 -4.13 -6.28 31.56
CA GLU A 96 -2.87 -5.66 31.16
C GLU A 96 -1.78 -6.69 30.83
N ARG A 97 -1.79 -7.84 31.53
CA ARG A 97 -0.90 -8.98 31.24
C ARG A 97 -1.24 -9.66 29.91
N TYR A 98 -2.52 -9.73 29.55
CA TYR A 98 -2.98 -10.24 28.26
C TYR A 98 -2.63 -9.28 27.12
N PHE A 99 -2.83 -7.97 27.30
CA PHE A 99 -2.51 -6.95 26.31
C PHE A 99 -1.00 -6.77 26.10
N ARG A 100 -0.16 -6.99 27.12
CA ARG A 100 1.31 -7.01 26.94
C ARG A 100 1.78 -8.04 25.90
N SER A 101 1.02 -9.12 25.71
CA SER A 101 1.32 -10.13 24.68
C SER A 101 0.73 -9.80 23.31
N MET A 102 -0.10 -8.75 23.21
CA MET A 102 -0.77 -8.35 21.99
C MET A 102 0.03 -7.28 21.24
N PHE A 103 0.68 -7.64 20.13
CA PHE A 103 1.26 -6.67 19.19
C PHE A 103 0.20 -6.14 18.22
N THR A 104 0.39 -4.92 17.72
CA THR A 104 -0.51 -4.31 16.74
C THR A 104 -0.47 -5.05 15.41
N LEU A 105 -1.64 -5.32 14.85
CA LEU A 105 -1.79 -5.93 13.54
C LEU A 105 -1.52 -4.86 12.49
N GLY A 106 -0.55 -5.11 11.61
CA GLY A 106 -0.27 -4.21 10.50
C GLY A 106 0.46 -4.98 9.41
N ILE A 107 0.40 -4.46 8.20
CA ILE A 107 1.08 -5.06 7.07
C ILE A 107 2.49 -4.50 6.98
N LYS A 108 3.48 -5.36 7.22
CA LYS A 108 4.90 -5.03 7.22
C LYS A 108 5.50 -5.37 5.86
N VAL A 109 6.48 -4.60 5.44
CA VAL A 109 7.30 -4.87 4.26
C VAL A 109 8.69 -5.22 4.76
N GLY A 110 8.93 -6.52 4.96
CA GLY A 110 10.16 -7.04 5.53
C GLY A 110 10.38 -6.50 6.94
N ASN A 111 11.64 -6.18 7.26
CA ASN A 111 12.00 -5.51 8.51
C ASN A 111 12.09 -3.99 8.35
N SER A 112 11.69 -3.44 7.20
CA SER A 112 12.02 -2.07 6.82
C SER A 112 10.95 -1.05 7.22
N TYR A 113 9.69 -1.30 6.90
CA TYR A 113 8.60 -0.36 7.21
C TYR A 113 7.22 -1.04 7.26
N VAL A 114 6.25 -0.36 7.89
CA VAL A 114 4.84 -0.75 7.91
C VAL A 114 4.11 0.05 6.83
N ILE A 115 3.18 -0.58 6.12
CA ILE A 115 2.34 0.13 5.16
C ILE A 115 1.42 1.08 5.93
N GLU A 116 1.51 2.36 5.60
CA GLU A 116 0.66 3.42 6.11
C GLU A 116 -0.17 4.02 4.97
N LYS A 117 -1.22 4.78 5.31
CA LYS A 117 -1.98 5.55 4.31
C LYS A 117 -1.07 6.49 3.49
N SER A 118 -0.01 7.01 4.11
CA SER A 118 1.01 7.86 3.48
C SER A 118 1.85 7.14 2.42
N THR A 119 1.94 5.80 2.47
CA THR A 119 2.78 5.01 1.56
C THR A 119 2.38 5.20 0.09
N ILE A 120 1.08 5.37 -0.19
CA ILE A 120 0.61 5.61 -1.56
C ILE A 120 1.13 6.95 -2.10
N LEU A 121 1.17 8.00 -1.26
CA LEU A 121 1.68 9.32 -1.64
C LEU A 121 3.18 9.26 -1.96
N THR A 122 3.94 8.48 -1.19
CA THR A 122 5.38 8.25 -1.44
C THR A 122 5.60 7.53 -2.78
N ILE A 123 4.78 6.54 -3.11
CA ILE A 123 4.86 5.83 -4.39
C ILE A 123 4.60 6.81 -5.54
N TRP A 124 3.52 7.59 -5.47
CA TRP A 124 3.19 8.59 -6.49
C TRP A 124 4.27 9.66 -6.65
N SER A 125 4.82 10.18 -5.55
CA SER A 125 5.94 11.12 -5.60
C SER A 125 7.15 10.50 -6.31
N THR A 126 7.45 9.22 -6.06
CA THR A 126 8.54 8.51 -6.73
C THR A 126 8.29 8.38 -8.23
N VAL A 127 7.08 7.99 -8.62
CA VAL A 127 6.66 7.90 -10.04
C VAL A 127 6.83 9.24 -10.74
N PHE A 128 6.28 10.32 -10.19
CA PHE A 128 6.38 11.64 -10.80
C PHE A 128 7.82 12.13 -10.92
N ASN A 129 8.63 11.96 -9.86
CA ASN A 129 10.05 12.33 -9.90
C ASN A 129 10.79 11.55 -10.99
N PHE A 130 10.51 10.25 -11.13
CA PHE A 130 11.13 9.42 -12.15
C PHE A 130 10.71 9.86 -13.57
N VAL A 131 9.43 10.12 -13.79
CA VAL A 131 8.91 10.63 -15.08
C VAL A 131 9.56 11.97 -15.42
N ILE A 132 9.58 12.93 -14.49
CA ILE A 132 10.19 14.24 -14.69
C ILE A 132 11.66 14.08 -15.09
N ASN A 133 12.40 13.23 -14.39
CA ASN A 133 13.79 12.93 -14.75
C ASN A 133 13.92 12.31 -16.14
N CYS A 134 13.00 11.42 -16.54
CA CYS A 134 13.01 10.80 -17.88
C CYS A 134 12.65 11.76 -19.02
N VAL A 135 11.87 12.81 -18.75
CA VAL A 135 11.44 13.79 -19.75
C VAL A 135 12.45 14.94 -19.88
N LEU A 136 13.14 15.30 -18.79
CA LEU A 136 14.13 16.39 -18.78
C LEU A 136 15.52 15.97 -19.24
N LEU A 137 15.80 14.67 -19.32
CA LEU A 137 17.02 14.09 -19.91
C LEU A 137 16.86 13.93 -21.43
#